data_AF-A0A968D7U4-F1
#
_entry.id   AF-A0A968D7U4-F1
#
_cell.length_a   1.000
_cell.length_b   1.000
_cell.length_c   1.000
_cell.angle_alpha   90.00
_cell.angle_beta   90.00
_cell.angle_gamma   90.00
#
_symmetry.space_group_name_H-M   'P 1'
#
loop_
_entity.id
_entity.type
_entity.pdbx_description
1 polymer ?
#
loop_
_entity_poly.entity_id
_entity_poly.type
_entity_poly.pdbx_seq_one_letter_code
_entity_poly.pdbx_strand_id
1 'polypeptide(L)'
;RSLLASSLQNMPDAGFLAALQADRSLYQHQEQAISKVLDGRNVVVATGTGSGKTECFLYPILLHLYNEFLNKSLGPGARALILYPMNALANDQRERLGKICKKLKDVGSPFQFTFGRYIGETPENENDSYRNALEHLNNRLEGELVLRSEMRETPPHILLTNYSMLEYLLLRPYDSALFDNGRANAWRFIVLDEAHQYRGANGIEMAMLIRRLKQRLREGGRFEPFTCIATSASLTGGKDDTQFVADFASKLFGESFDSNDTILGETIPITKLREQSLSPDDYTMFHDIIVNDAPGPEKLAKAAERL
;
A
#
# COMPACT_ATOMS: atom_id res chain seq x y z
N ARG A 1 -14.53 14.25 13.93
CA ARG A 1 -14.56 14.54 12.47
C ARG A 1 -13.39 13.77 11.88
N SER A 2 -13.59 12.89 10.91
CA SER A 2 -12.49 12.09 10.35
C SER A 2 -11.48 13.01 9.67
N LEU A 3 -10.19 12.73 9.81
CA LEU A 3 -9.10 13.49 9.19
C LEU A 3 -9.25 13.59 7.66
N LEU A 4 -9.91 12.61 7.04
CA LEU A 4 -10.28 12.59 5.63
C LEU A 4 -11.25 13.73 5.24
N ALA A 5 -12.15 14.11 6.14
CA ALA A 5 -13.13 15.17 5.92
C ALA A 5 -12.55 16.58 6.11
N SER A 6 -11.49 16.74 6.91
CA SER A 6 -10.86 18.04 7.18
C SER A 6 -9.71 18.39 6.23
N SER A 7 -9.12 17.39 5.56
CA SER A 7 -7.92 17.59 4.73
C SER A 7 -8.22 17.93 3.27
N LEU A 8 -9.49 17.90 2.86
CA LEU A 8 -9.93 18.30 1.54
C LEU A 8 -10.62 19.66 1.62
N GLN A 9 -10.33 20.56 0.67
CA GLN A 9 -11.02 21.87 0.56
C GLN A 9 -12.55 21.69 0.42
N ASN A 10 -12.97 20.56 -0.16
CA ASN A 10 -14.36 20.14 -0.25
C ASN A 10 -14.53 18.76 0.37
N MET A 11 -15.59 18.55 1.15
CA MET A 11 -15.92 17.23 1.70
C MET A 11 -16.05 16.21 0.56
N PRO A 12 -15.34 15.06 0.64
CA PRO A 12 -15.49 14.02 -0.35
C PRO A 12 -16.92 13.46 -0.33
N ASP A 13 -17.39 13.01 -1.49
CA ASP A 13 -18.74 12.48 -1.62
C ASP A 13 -18.93 11.20 -0.78
N ALA A 14 -20.19 10.92 -0.46
CA ALA A 14 -20.56 9.80 0.40
C ALA A 14 -20.13 8.44 -0.20
N GLY A 15 -20.07 8.32 -1.53
CA GLY A 15 -19.64 7.11 -2.22
C GLY A 15 -18.15 6.85 -2.03
N PHE A 16 -17.31 7.88 -2.17
CA PHE A 16 -15.88 7.80 -1.89
C PHE A 16 -15.60 7.43 -0.43
N LEU A 17 -16.27 8.10 0.51
CA LEU A 17 -16.11 7.81 1.95
C LEU A 17 -16.58 6.39 2.29
N ALA A 18 -17.69 5.93 1.71
CA ALA A 18 -18.16 4.57 1.89
C ALA A 18 -17.14 3.55 1.34
N ALA A 19 -16.57 3.80 0.16
CA ALA A 19 -15.60 2.89 -0.46
C ALA A 19 -14.34 2.69 0.40
N LEU A 20 -13.89 3.73 1.11
CA LEU A 20 -12.72 3.68 1.99
C LEU A 20 -13.01 3.17 3.41
N GLN A 21 -14.22 2.69 3.71
CA GLN A 21 -14.63 2.35 5.08
C GLN A 21 -14.34 3.50 6.06
N ALA A 22 -14.62 4.74 5.64
CA ALA A 22 -14.36 5.94 6.43
C ALA A 22 -15.23 6.05 7.71
N ASP A 23 -16.13 5.08 7.93
CA ASP A 23 -16.89 4.90 9.16
C ASP A 23 -16.01 4.38 10.32
N ARG A 24 -14.88 3.74 10.02
CA ARG A 24 -13.90 3.34 11.04
C ARG A 24 -12.98 4.50 11.40
N SER A 25 -12.79 4.73 12.70
CA SER A 25 -11.75 5.64 13.18
C SER A 25 -10.37 5.14 12.76
N LEU A 26 -9.56 6.04 12.23
CA LEU A 26 -8.18 5.76 11.87
C LEU A 26 -7.33 5.58 13.12
N TYR A 27 -6.29 4.75 13.04
CA TYR A 27 -5.26 4.71 14.07
C TYR A 27 -4.42 5.99 14.02
N GLN A 28 -3.88 6.41 15.17
CA GLN A 28 -3.06 7.62 15.27
C GLN A 28 -1.90 7.67 14.27
N HIS A 29 -1.23 6.54 14.02
CA HIS A 29 -0.13 6.47 13.05
C HIS A 29 -0.60 6.66 11.60
N GLN A 30 -1.81 6.20 11.25
CA GLN A 30 -2.42 6.42 9.95
C GLN A 30 -2.77 7.90 9.77
N GLU A 31 -3.39 8.50 10.78
CA GLU A 31 -3.73 9.92 10.79
C GLU A 31 -2.50 10.82 10.60
N GLN A 32 -1.43 10.56 11.37
CA GLN A 32 -0.16 11.28 11.24
C GLN A 32 0.47 11.09 9.86
N ALA A 33 0.47 9.86 9.33
CA ALA A 33 1.04 9.57 8.01
C ALA A 33 0.27 10.29 6.90
N ILE A 34 -1.06 10.17 6.90
CA ILE A 34 -1.94 10.81 5.92
C ILE A 34 -1.71 12.32 5.94
N SER A 35 -1.72 12.95 7.13
CA SER A 35 -1.51 14.40 7.25
C SER A 35 -0.17 14.83 6.64
N LYS A 36 0.93 14.16 7.00
CA LYS A 36 2.28 14.51 6.51
C LYS A 36 2.42 14.31 5.00
N VAL A 37 1.84 13.23 4.47
CA VAL A 37 1.88 12.93 3.03
C VAL A 37 1.08 13.97 2.24
N LEU A 38 -0.07 14.42 2.76
CA LEU A 38 -0.85 15.48 2.13
C LEU A 38 -0.13 16.84 2.14
N ASP A 39 0.70 17.10 3.14
CA ASP A 39 1.62 18.25 3.19
C ASP A 39 2.83 18.09 2.24
N GLY A 40 2.88 17.00 1.47
CA GLY A 40 3.94 16.71 0.51
C GLY A 40 5.23 16.18 1.14
N ARG A 41 5.21 15.80 2.43
CA ARG A 41 6.37 15.25 3.13
C ARG A 41 6.58 13.78 2.82
N ASN A 42 7.83 13.36 2.83
CA ASN A 42 8.22 11.96 2.76
C ASN A 42 8.04 11.31 4.13
N VAL A 43 7.53 10.09 4.22
CA VAL A 43 7.18 9.47 5.52
C VAL A 43 7.71 8.04 5.60
N VAL A 44 8.20 7.67 6.79
CA VAL A 44 8.48 6.26 7.13
C VAL A 44 7.52 5.81 8.22
N VAL A 45 6.75 4.76 7.97
CA VAL A 45 5.85 4.14 8.95
C VAL A 45 6.46 2.82 9.41
N ALA A 46 7.04 2.83 10.61
CA ALA A 46 7.69 1.68 11.24
C ALA A 46 6.85 1.15 12.41
N THR A 47 5.68 0.59 12.10
CA THR A 47 4.74 0.01 13.06
C THR A 47 4.63 -1.51 12.88
N GLY A 48 4.17 -2.23 13.91
CA GLY A 48 4.08 -3.71 13.87
C GLY A 48 3.25 -4.27 12.71
N THR A 49 3.45 -5.55 12.38
CA THR A 49 2.66 -6.26 11.36
C THR A 49 1.17 -6.26 11.72
N GLY A 50 0.30 -6.12 10.72
CA GLY A 50 -1.16 -6.08 10.95
C GLY A 50 -1.70 -4.77 11.53
N SER A 51 -0.87 -3.74 11.73
CA SER A 51 -1.31 -2.44 12.29
C SER A 51 -2.07 -1.53 11.30
N GLY A 52 -2.19 -1.91 10.03
CA GLY A 52 -2.81 -1.06 9.01
C GLY A 52 -1.86 -0.02 8.39
N LYS A 53 -0.62 -0.44 8.08
CA LYS A 53 0.36 0.39 7.36
C LYS A 53 -0.07 0.73 5.93
N THR A 54 -0.86 -0.14 5.30
CA THR A 54 -1.32 0.04 3.92
C THR A 54 -2.14 1.32 3.74
N GLU A 55 -2.98 1.65 4.70
CA GLU A 55 -3.83 2.85 4.73
C GLU A 55 -2.97 4.13 4.73
N CYS A 56 -1.78 4.09 5.34
CA CYS A 56 -0.88 5.23 5.46
C CYS A 56 -0.39 5.77 4.10
N PHE A 57 -0.24 4.89 3.09
CA PHE A 57 0.08 5.31 1.73
C PHE A 57 -1.13 5.28 0.80
N LEU A 58 -2.06 4.34 0.99
CA LEU A 58 -3.17 4.16 0.06
C LEU A 58 -4.16 5.33 0.13
N TYR A 59 -4.48 5.80 1.33
CA TYR A 59 -5.47 6.87 1.49
C TYR A 59 -5.00 8.20 0.92
N PRO A 60 -3.77 8.70 1.16
CA PRO A 60 -3.34 9.94 0.53
C PRO A 60 -3.22 9.82 -1.00
N ILE A 61 -2.87 8.65 -1.54
CA ILE A 61 -2.90 8.41 -2.98
C ILE A 61 -4.33 8.54 -3.53
N LEU A 62 -5.30 7.88 -2.91
CA LEU A 62 -6.70 7.93 -3.36
C LEU A 62 -7.31 9.33 -3.20
N LEU A 63 -6.97 10.05 -2.12
CA LEU A 63 -7.36 11.45 -1.94
C LEU A 63 -6.77 12.36 -3.02
N HIS A 64 -5.52 12.13 -3.44
CA HIS A 64 -4.91 12.87 -4.53
C HIS A 64 -5.65 12.63 -5.85
N LEU A 65 -5.94 11.38 -6.20
CA LEU A 65 -6.72 11.02 -7.39
C LEU A 65 -8.12 11.62 -7.35
N TYR A 66 -8.75 11.63 -6.18
CA TYR A 66 -10.06 12.24 -5.96
C TYR A 66 -10.02 13.75 -6.21
N ASN A 67 -8.98 14.45 -5.76
CA ASN A 67 -8.79 15.87 -6.04
C ASN A 67 -8.60 16.16 -7.53
N GLU A 68 -7.81 15.34 -8.25
CA GLU A 68 -7.69 15.47 -9.70
C GLU A 68 -9.04 15.26 -10.41
N PHE A 69 -9.86 14.32 -9.91
CA PHE A 69 -11.22 14.11 -10.42
C PHE A 69 -12.11 15.34 -10.21
N LEU A 70 -12.14 15.92 -9.00
CA LEU A 70 -12.89 17.14 -8.73
C LEU A 70 -12.45 18.31 -9.62
N ASN A 71 -11.15 18.40 -9.89
CA ASN A 71 -10.55 19.42 -10.74
C ASN A 71 -10.64 19.11 -12.24
N LYS A 72 -11.27 17.99 -12.63
CA LYS A 72 -11.38 17.52 -14.02
C LYS A 72 -10.03 17.35 -14.73
N SER A 73 -8.98 17.05 -13.98
CA SER A 73 -7.62 16.80 -14.48
C SER A 73 -7.23 15.32 -14.43
N LEU A 74 -8.07 14.45 -13.86
CA LEU A 74 -7.83 13.01 -13.82
C LEU A 74 -7.95 12.42 -15.24
N GLY A 75 -6.85 11.89 -15.74
CA GLY A 75 -6.74 11.20 -17.03
C GLY A 75 -5.65 10.12 -16.96
N PRO A 76 -5.36 9.38 -18.04
CA PRO A 76 -4.35 8.31 -18.02
C PRO A 76 -2.97 8.79 -17.56
N GLY A 77 -2.28 7.99 -16.74
CA GLY A 77 -0.97 8.33 -16.18
C GLY A 77 -0.77 7.75 -14.77
N ALA A 78 0.39 7.17 -14.51
CA ALA A 78 0.72 6.67 -13.17
C ALA A 78 0.97 7.82 -12.21
N ARG A 79 0.18 7.88 -11.14
CA ARG A 79 0.39 8.79 -10.00
C ARG A 79 1.22 8.14 -8.92
N ALA A 80 1.00 6.85 -8.70
CA ALA A 80 1.66 6.09 -7.66
C ALA A 80 2.31 4.83 -8.20
N LEU A 81 3.58 4.64 -7.85
CA LEU A 81 4.26 3.36 -7.95
C LEU A 81 4.35 2.74 -6.57
N ILE A 82 3.88 1.50 -6.44
CA ILE A 82 3.98 0.72 -5.20
C ILE A 82 4.83 -0.52 -5.47
N LEU A 83 5.98 -0.56 -4.81
CA LEU A 83 6.94 -1.65 -4.92
C LEU A 83 6.77 -2.61 -3.76
N TYR A 84 6.52 -3.87 -4.12
CA TYR A 84 6.46 -4.98 -3.21
C TYR A 84 7.72 -5.84 -3.31
N PRO A 85 8.22 -6.39 -2.20
CA PRO A 85 9.31 -7.35 -2.26
C PRO A 85 8.87 -8.71 -2.83
N MET A 86 7.58 -9.04 -2.70
CA MET A 86 7.03 -10.34 -3.10
C MET A 86 5.75 -10.16 -3.94
N ASN A 87 5.59 -11.00 -4.97
CA ASN A 87 4.39 -10.98 -5.82
C ASN A 87 3.10 -11.26 -5.04
N ALA A 88 3.16 -12.06 -3.96
CA ALA A 88 2.01 -12.32 -3.10
C ALA A 88 1.42 -11.03 -2.51
N LEU A 89 2.26 -10.11 -2.02
CA LEU A 89 1.81 -8.83 -1.48
C LEU A 89 1.21 -7.93 -2.57
N ALA A 90 1.78 -7.96 -3.79
CA ALA A 90 1.21 -7.25 -4.93
C ALA A 90 -0.16 -7.82 -5.33
N ASN A 91 -0.36 -9.14 -5.23
CA ASN A 91 -1.64 -9.80 -5.49
C ASN A 91 -2.68 -9.45 -4.42
N ASP A 92 -2.29 -9.45 -3.15
CA ASP A 92 -3.18 -9.03 -2.05
C ASP A 92 -3.64 -7.59 -2.24
N GLN A 93 -2.75 -6.70 -2.69
CA GLN A 93 -3.16 -5.33 -3.00
C GLN A 93 -3.97 -5.17 -4.26
N ARG A 94 -3.76 -6.00 -5.28
CA ARG A 94 -4.62 -6.06 -6.45
C ARG A 94 -6.07 -6.35 -6.03
N GLU A 95 -6.26 -7.36 -5.19
CA GLU A 95 -7.58 -7.73 -4.65
C GLU A 95 -8.20 -6.58 -3.84
N ARG A 96 -7.40 -5.91 -3.00
CA ARG A 96 -7.88 -4.79 -2.19
C ARG A 96 -8.33 -3.60 -3.05
N LEU A 97 -7.53 -3.19 -4.04
CA LEU A 97 -7.89 -2.11 -4.96
C LEU A 97 -9.14 -2.45 -5.77
N GLY A 98 -9.24 -3.69 -6.26
CA GLY A 98 -10.43 -4.18 -6.96
C GLY A 98 -11.69 -4.12 -6.10
N LYS A 99 -11.61 -4.45 -4.82
CA LYS A 99 -12.73 -4.30 -3.88
C LYS A 99 -13.15 -2.84 -3.69
N ILE A 100 -12.19 -1.91 -3.64
CA ILE A 100 -12.48 -0.47 -3.53
C ILE A 100 -13.18 0.01 -4.82
N CYS A 101 -12.64 -0.31 -6.00
CA CYS A 101 -13.25 0.06 -7.29
C CYS A 101 -14.66 -0.53 -7.45
N LYS A 102 -14.84 -1.81 -7.10
CA LYS A 102 -16.15 -2.46 -7.11
C LYS A 102 -17.13 -1.73 -6.19
N LYS A 103 -16.72 -1.38 -4.96
CA LYS A 103 -17.56 -0.65 -4.03
C LYS A 103 -17.92 0.74 -4.53
N LEU A 104 -16.97 1.47 -5.14
CA LEU A 104 -17.24 2.78 -5.78
C LEU A 104 -18.31 2.65 -6.86
N LYS A 105 -18.24 1.62 -7.69
CA LYS A 105 -19.24 1.33 -8.73
C LYS A 105 -20.60 0.96 -8.14
N ASP A 106 -20.63 0.06 -7.16
CA ASP A 106 -21.86 -0.42 -6.53
C ASP A 106 -22.65 0.70 -5.86
N VAL A 107 -21.96 1.71 -5.28
CA VAL A 107 -22.60 2.89 -4.68
C VAL A 107 -22.86 4.03 -5.67
N GLY A 108 -22.56 3.84 -6.97
CA GLY A 108 -22.77 4.85 -8.00
C GLY A 108 -21.86 6.08 -7.88
N SER A 109 -20.66 5.93 -7.31
CA SER A 109 -19.68 7.02 -7.22
C SER A 109 -19.28 7.50 -8.63
N PRO A 110 -19.28 8.83 -8.88
CA PRO A 110 -18.80 9.36 -10.14
C PRO A 110 -17.27 9.33 -10.24
N PHE A 111 -16.56 9.24 -9.11
CA PHE A 111 -15.12 9.01 -9.06
C PHE A 111 -14.81 7.53 -9.31
N GLN A 112 -13.96 7.29 -10.31
CA GLN A 112 -13.41 5.98 -10.68
C GLN A 112 -11.91 6.13 -10.93
N PHE A 113 -11.14 5.07 -10.65
CA PHE A 113 -9.70 5.06 -10.92
C PHE A 113 -9.26 3.70 -11.45
N THR A 114 -8.13 3.68 -12.14
CA THR A 114 -7.51 2.46 -12.67
C THR A 114 -6.26 2.08 -11.89
N PHE A 115 -5.99 0.79 -11.83
CA PHE A 115 -4.75 0.25 -11.31
C PHE A 115 -4.24 -0.88 -12.21
N GLY A 116 -2.95 -1.16 -12.17
CA GLY A 116 -2.34 -2.25 -12.93
C GLY A 116 -1.29 -2.95 -12.10
N ARG A 117 -1.24 -4.28 -12.20
CA ARG A 117 -0.19 -5.09 -11.59
C ARG A 117 0.77 -5.53 -12.68
N TYR A 118 1.97 -4.97 -12.69
CA TYR A 118 3.02 -5.30 -13.65
C TYR A 118 4.05 -6.19 -12.97
N ILE A 119 3.88 -7.50 -13.08
CA ILE A 119 4.85 -8.51 -12.63
C ILE A 119 5.29 -9.43 -13.78
N GLY A 120 6.13 -10.42 -13.49
CA GLY A 120 6.63 -11.37 -14.49
C GLY A 120 5.52 -12.15 -15.22
N GLU A 121 4.44 -12.45 -14.50
CA GLU A 121 3.25 -13.17 -14.97
C GLU A 121 2.25 -12.27 -15.70
N THR A 122 2.42 -10.95 -15.71
CA THR A 122 1.48 -10.05 -16.42
C THR A 122 1.52 -10.32 -17.92
N PRO A 123 0.40 -10.71 -18.55
CA PRO A 123 0.35 -11.03 -19.97
C PRO A 123 0.67 -9.83 -20.85
N GLU A 124 1.35 -10.06 -21.96
CA GLU A 124 1.72 -8.99 -22.89
C GLU A 124 0.49 -8.39 -23.59
N ASN A 125 -0.39 -9.26 -24.08
CA ASN A 125 -1.64 -8.96 -24.78
C ASN A 125 -2.60 -10.16 -24.70
N GLU A 126 -3.79 -10.05 -25.29
CA GLU A 126 -4.85 -11.07 -25.26
C GLU A 126 -4.43 -12.44 -25.84
N ASN A 127 -3.43 -12.46 -26.73
CA ASN A 127 -2.93 -13.67 -27.38
C ASN A 127 -1.72 -14.30 -26.66
N ASP A 128 -1.30 -13.78 -25.49
CA ASP A 128 -0.18 -14.31 -24.73
C ASP A 128 -0.56 -15.62 -24.02
N SER A 129 -0.36 -16.74 -24.71
CA SER A 129 -0.60 -18.08 -24.18
C SER A 129 0.45 -18.51 -23.15
N TYR A 130 1.67 -17.96 -23.18
CA TYR A 130 2.73 -18.31 -22.23
C TYR A 130 2.39 -17.86 -20.80
N ARG A 131 1.68 -16.72 -20.67
CA ARG A 131 1.22 -16.17 -19.39
C ARG A 131 -0.27 -16.36 -19.15
N ASN A 132 -0.90 -17.31 -19.84
CA ASN A 132 -2.33 -17.61 -19.69
C ASN A 132 -3.24 -16.37 -19.76
N ALA A 133 -3.07 -15.50 -20.77
CA ALA A 133 -3.83 -14.24 -20.88
C ALA A 133 -5.34 -14.40 -20.65
N LEU A 134 -5.93 -15.47 -21.17
CA LEU A 134 -7.36 -15.77 -21.00
C LEU A 134 -7.76 -15.92 -19.52
N GLU A 135 -6.96 -16.60 -18.71
CA GLU A 135 -7.22 -16.79 -17.28
C GLU A 135 -7.14 -15.45 -16.53
N HIS A 136 -6.15 -14.63 -16.86
CA HIS A 136 -6.00 -13.30 -16.28
C HIS A 136 -7.18 -12.38 -16.64
N LEU A 137 -7.62 -12.42 -17.90
CA LEU A 137 -8.76 -11.63 -18.37
C LEU A 137 -10.08 -12.07 -17.71
N ASN A 138 -10.28 -13.38 -17.52
CA ASN A 138 -11.46 -13.91 -16.82
C ASN A 138 -11.49 -13.52 -15.34
N ASN A 139 -10.31 -13.31 -14.72
CA ASN A 139 -10.16 -12.90 -13.33
C ASN A 139 -9.92 -11.38 -13.17
N ARG A 140 -10.33 -10.58 -14.17
CA ARG A 140 -10.23 -9.11 -14.14
C ARG A 140 -11.07 -8.56 -12.99
N LEU A 141 -10.45 -7.70 -12.19
CA LEU A 141 -11.13 -6.93 -11.16
C LEU A 141 -11.62 -5.58 -11.71
N GLU A 142 -12.59 -4.98 -11.05
CA GLU A 142 -13.08 -3.64 -11.42
C GLU A 142 -11.94 -2.61 -11.34
N GLY A 143 -11.77 -1.80 -12.39
CA GLY A 143 -10.69 -0.80 -12.49
C GLY A 143 -9.29 -1.37 -12.79
N GLU A 144 -9.15 -2.69 -12.98
CA GLU A 144 -7.86 -3.30 -13.28
C GLU A 144 -7.53 -3.23 -14.79
N LEU A 145 -6.30 -2.79 -15.09
CA LEU A 145 -5.64 -3.04 -16.36
C LEU A 145 -4.82 -4.32 -16.24
N VAL A 146 -5.18 -5.33 -17.02
CA VAL A 146 -4.69 -6.70 -16.85
C VAL A 146 -3.46 -6.96 -17.73
N LEU A 147 -3.44 -6.34 -18.92
CA LEU A 147 -2.42 -6.58 -19.93
C LEU A 147 -1.35 -5.48 -19.91
N ARG A 148 -0.11 -5.84 -20.27
CA ARG A 148 0.95 -4.84 -20.47
C ARG A 148 0.60 -3.89 -21.61
N SER A 149 -0.06 -4.36 -22.66
CA SER A 149 -0.53 -3.50 -23.77
C SER A 149 -1.51 -2.44 -23.27
N GLU A 150 -2.50 -2.81 -22.46
CA GLU A 150 -3.47 -1.89 -21.85
C GLU A 150 -2.76 -0.83 -21.00
N MET A 151 -1.81 -1.25 -20.15
CA MET A 151 -1.06 -0.32 -19.30
C MET A 151 -0.17 0.64 -20.12
N ARG A 152 0.30 0.26 -21.31
CA ARG A 152 1.07 1.17 -22.17
C ARG A 152 0.18 2.14 -22.93
N GLU A 153 -0.98 1.68 -23.38
CA GLU A 153 -1.95 2.50 -24.10
C GLU A 153 -2.58 3.54 -23.18
N THR A 154 -3.15 3.09 -22.06
CA THR A 154 -3.79 3.93 -21.04
C THR A 154 -3.16 3.66 -19.67
N PRO A 155 -2.04 4.33 -19.32
CA PRO A 155 -1.34 4.04 -18.06
C PRO A 155 -2.24 4.11 -16.83
N PRO A 156 -2.17 3.11 -15.92
CA PRO A 156 -3.01 3.05 -14.74
C PRO A 156 -2.67 4.19 -13.77
N HIS A 157 -3.62 4.62 -12.95
CA HIS A 157 -3.33 5.63 -11.91
C HIS A 157 -2.41 5.08 -10.81
N ILE A 158 -2.56 3.78 -10.46
CA ILE A 158 -1.73 3.09 -9.47
C ILE A 158 -1.05 1.90 -10.13
N LEU A 159 0.28 1.86 -10.10
CA LEU A 159 1.08 0.77 -10.63
C LEU A 159 1.68 -0.07 -9.49
N LEU A 160 1.29 -1.34 -9.41
CA LEU A 160 1.85 -2.32 -8.47
C LEU A 160 2.93 -3.12 -9.19
N THR A 161 4.12 -3.21 -8.63
CA THR A 161 5.21 -3.99 -9.22
C THR A 161 6.21 -4.46 -8.16
N ASN A 162 7.28 -5.11 -8.60
CA ASN A 162 8.42 -5.51 -7.78
C ASN A 162 9.72 -4.92 -8.37
N TYR A 163 10.81 -5.04 -7.63
CA TYR A 163 12.10 -4.47 -8.04
C TYR A 163 12.56 -4.97 -9.42
N SER A 164 12.48 -6.28 -9.69
CA SER A 164 12.92 -6.87 -10.95
C SER A 164 12.14 -6.28 -12.12
N MET A 165 10.82 -6.17 -11.97
CA MET A 165 9.94 -5.72 -13.04
C MET A 165 10.01 -4.21 -13.25
N LEU A 166 10.33 -3.44 -12.21
CA LEU A 166 10.72 -2.05 -12.37
C LEU A 166 12.00 -1.91 -13.21
N GLU A 167 13.00 -2.79 -13.04
CA GLU A 167 14.18 -2.77 -13.92
C GLU A 167 13.80 -3.02 -15.38
N TYR A 168 12.93 -4.01 -15.62
CA TYR A 168 12.41 -4.30 -16.95
C TYR A 168 11.69 -3.09 -17.55
N LEU A 169 10.84 -2.41 -16.78
CA LEU A 169 10.11 -1.21 -17.22
C LEU A 169 11.03 -0.07 -17.65
N LEU A 170 12.19 0.09 -16.98
CA LEU A 170 13.16 1.14 -17.31
C LEU A 170 14.03 0.81 -18.52
N LEU A 171 14.20 -0.47 -18.87
CA LEU A 171 15.08 -0.92 -19.95
C LEU A 171 14.37 -1.12 -21.29
N ARG A 172 13.07 -1.42 -21.27
CA ARG A 172 12.34 -1.79 -22.49
C ARG A 172 11.83 -0.57 -23.25
N PRO A 173 12.16 -0.43 -24.56
CA PRO A 173 11.68 0.69 -25.37
C PRO A 173 10.15 0.78 -25.44
N TYR A 174 9.43 -0.35 -25.44
CA TYR A 174 7.97 -0.34 -25.50
C TYR A 174 7.31 0.22 -24.23
N ASP A 175 7.97 0.11 -23.08
CA ASP A 175 7.45 0.59 -21.79
C ASP A 175 7.73 2.09 -21.58
N SER A 176 8.48 2.73 -22.50
CA SER A 176 8.69 4.18 -22.56
C SER A 176 7.38 4.98 -22.56
N ALA A 177 6.31 4.37 -23.07
CA ALA A 177 4.95 4.91 -23.05
C ALA A 177 4.46 5.24 -21.63
N LEU A 178 4.99 4.64 -20.56
CA LEU A 178 4.62 5.02 -19.18
C LEU A 178 5.25 6.34 -18.72
N PHE A 179 6.28 6.81 -19.42
CA PHE A 179 7.12 7.94 -19.04
C PHE A 179 7.03 9.10 -20.03
N ASP A 180 6.89 8.81 -21.32
CA ASP A 180 6.98 9.82 -22.39
C ASP A 180 5.64 10.53 -22.67
N ASN A 181 5.66 11.48 -23.61
CA ASN A 181 4.49 12.24 -24.05
C ASN A 181 3.75 12.94 -22.89
N GLY A 182 4.52 13.48 -21.95
CA GLY A 182 4.00 14.18 -20.76
C GLY A 182 3.46 13.28 -19.65
N ARG A 183 3.47 11.95 -19.82
CA ARG A 183 2.95 11.00 -18.84
C ARG A 183 3.81 10.94 -17.57
N ALA A 184 5.11 11.23 -17.66
CA ALA A 184 5.96 11.38 -16.49
C ALA A 184 5.45 12.45 -15.50
N ASN A 185 4.78 13.50 -15.98
CA ASN A 185 4.30 14.60 -15.12
C ASN A 185 3.25 14.16 -14.10
N ALA A 186 2.52 13.07 -14.39
CA ALA A 186 1.53 12.53 -13.47
C ALA A 186 2.16 11.85 -12.23
N TRP A 187 3.41 11.42 -12.31
CA TRP A 187 4.05 10.64 -11.24
C TRP A 187 4.28 11.49 -10.00
N ARG A 188 3.75 11.05 -8.86
CA ARG A 188 3.84 11.81 -7.59
C ARG A 188 4.36 10.96 -6.45
N PHE A 189 3.86 9.74 -6.31
CA PHE A 189 4.12 8.88 -5.16
C PHE A 189 5.04 7.70 -5.54
N ILE A 190 6.05 7.45 -4.71
CA ILE A 190 6.88 6.25 -4.77
C ILE A 190 6.80 5.58 -3.40
N VAL A 191 6.21 4.38 -3.37
CA VAL A 191 5.98 3.62 -2.15
C VAL A 191 6.86 2.38 -2.15
N LEU A 192 7.61 2.16 -1.06
CA LEU A 192 8.30 0.91 -0.79
C LEU A 192 7.62 0.22 0.39
N ASP A 193 6.98 -0.91 0.11
CA ASP A 193 6.45 -1.76 1.18
C ASP A 193 7.52 -2.70 1.72
N GLU A 194 7.42 -3.01 3.02
CA GLU A 194 8.38 -3.81 3.77
C GLU A 194 9.85 -3.40 3.55
N ALA A 195 10.13 -2.10 3.71
CA ALA A 195 11.43 -1.50 3.47
C ALA A 195 12.59 -2.11 4.29
N HIS A 196 12.29 -2.88 5.35
CA HIS A 196 13.30 -3.64 6.09
C HIS A 196 13.99 -4.71 5.24
N GLN A 197 13.37 -5.18 4.15
CA GLN A 197 13.97 -6.14 3.24
C GLN A 197 15.07 -5.52 2.36
N TYR A 198 15.07 -4.19 2.19
CA TYR A 198 16.03 -3.47 1.36
C TYR A 198 17.24 -3.01 2.18
N ARG A 199 18.01 -3.96 2.73
CA ARG A 199 19.27 -3.71 3.46
C ARG A 199 20.47 -4.38 2.77
N GLY A 200 21.68 -3.94 3.12
CA GLY A 200 22.90 -4.46 2.52
C GLY A 200 22.96 -4.23 1.00
N ALA A 201 23.42 -5.23 0.26
CA ALA A 201 23.55 -5.15 -1.21
C ALA A 201 22.20 -4.89 -1.90
N ASN A 202 21.14 -5.62 -1.54
CA ASN A 202 19.80 -5.42 -2.09
C ASN A 202 19.28 -3.99 -1.85
N GLY A 203 19.60 -3.40 -0.70
CA GLY A 203 19.27 -2.01 -0.40
C GLY A 203 19.98 -1.02 -1.33
N ILE A 204 21.26 -1.26 -1.63
CA ILE A 204 22.04 -0.42 -2.57
C ILE A 204 21.46 -0.52 -3.99
N GLU A 205 21.15 -1.73 -4.45
CA GLU A 205 20.55 -1.95 -5.77
C GLU A 205 19.19 -1.25 -5.90
N MET A 206 18.32 -1.43 -4.91
CA MET A 206 17.01 -0.76 -4.87
C MET A 206 17.18 0.77 -4.86
N ALA A 207 18.14 1.28 -4.10
CA ALA A 207 18.42 2.70 -4.03
C ALA A 207 18.89 3.27 -5.39
N MET A 208 19.75 2.54 -6.10
CA MET A 208 20.18 2.92 -7.46
C MET A 208 19.05 2.80 -8.48
N LEU A 209 18.18 1.79 -8.35
CA LEU A 209 17.02 1.62 -9.19
C LEU A 209 16.03 2.79 -9.05
N ILE A 210 15.75 3.25 -7.82
CA ILE A 210 14.89 4.42 -7.58
C ILE A 210 15.50 5.68 -8.18
N ARG A 211 16.82 5.87 -8.05
CA ARG A 211 17.52 7.01 -8.69
C ARG A 211 17.38 6.97 -10.20
N ARG A 212 17.53 5.80 -10.84
CA ARG A 212 17.32 5.62 -12.29
C ARG A 212 15.87 5.93 -12.70
N LEU A 213 14.88 5.46 -11.94
CA LEU A 213 13.47 5.78 -12.17
C LEU A 213 13.23 7.29 -12.14
N LYS A 214 13.70 7.97 -11.08
CA LYS A 214 13.53 9.41 -10.93
C LYS A 214 14.23 10.19 -12.03
N GLN A 215 15.42 9.76 -12.43
CA GLN A 215 16.13 10.35 -13.56
C GLN A 215 15.33 10.19 -14.86
N ARG A 216 14.80 9.00 -15.14
CA ARG A 216 13.95 8.74 -16.31
C ARG A 216 12.68 9.59 -16.33
N LEU A 217 12.07 9.80 -15.16
CA LEU A 217 10.91 10.68 -15.00
C LEU A 217 11.27 12.15 -15.23
N ARG A 218 12.42 12.60 -14.74
CA ARG A 218 12.94 13.96 -15.00
C ARG A 218 13.19 14.20 -16.49
N GLU A 219 13.76 13.22 -17.18
CA GLU A 219 13.92 13.24 -18.65
C GLU A 219 12.58 13.34 -19.38
N GLY A 220 11.53 12.73 -18.83
CA GLY A 220 10.14 12.85 -19.31
C GLY A 220 9.43 14.15 -18.92
N GLY A 221 10.09 15.08 -18.23
CA GLY A 221 9.55 16.40 -17.86
C GLY A 221 9.12 16.56 -16.39
N ARG A 222 9.26 15.52 -15.56
CA ARG A 222 8.84 15.56 -14.14
C ARG A 222 9.91 16.17 -13.23
N PHE A 223 9.83 17.47 -12.96
CA PHE A 223 10.86 18.16 -12.17
C PHE A 223 10.55 18.37 -10.68
N GLU A 224 9.27 18.41 -10.31
CA GLU A 224 8.89 18.66 -8.91
C GLU A 224 9.22 17.44 -8.03
N PRO A 225 9.32 17.64 -6.70
CA PRO A 225 9.68 16.57 -5.77
C PRO A 225 8.67 15.42 -5.76
N PHE A 226 9.18 14.21 -5.56
CA PHE A 226 8.37 13.02 -5.32
C PHE A 226 8.01 12.91 -3.84
N THR A 227 6.80 12.44 -3.55
CA THR A 227 6.41 12.05 -2.20
C THR A 227 6.71 10.57 -2.00
N CYS A 228 7.73 10.29 -1.19
CA CYS A 228 8.25 8.96 -0.94
C CYS A 228 7.71 8.41 0.38
N ILE A 229 7.17 7.20 0.36
CA ILE A 229 6.56 6.58 1.53
C ILE A 229 7.18 5.20 1.73
N ALA A 230 7.68 4.93 2.93
CA ALA A 230 8.23 3.63 3.29
C ALA A 230 7.39 3.01 4.42
N THR A 231 7.04 1.74 4.30
CA THR A 231 6.41 0.98 5.37
C THR A 231 7.33 -0.15 5.81
N SER A 232 7.37 -0.41 7.12
CA SER A 232 8.22 -1.47 7.65
C SER A 232 7.70 -1.97 9.00
N ALA A 233 7.81 -3.27 9.26
CA ALA A 233 7.50 -3.82 10.58
C ALA A 233 8.65 -3.69 11.60
N SER A 234 9.90 -3.60 11.14
CA SER A 234 11.07 -3.91 11.97
C SER A 234 12.28 -2.99 11.74
N LEU A 235 12.05 -1.76 11.27
CA LEU A 235 13.16 -0.86 10.93
C LEU A 235 13.90 -0.25 12.14
N THR A 236 13.45 -0.51 13.37
CA THR A 236 14.00 0.09 14.60
C THR A 236 15.29 -0.58 15.04
N GLY A 237 16.41 0.13 14.96
CA GLY A 237 17.75 -0.32 15.40
C GLY A 237 17.99 -0.24 16.92
N GLY A 238 16.93 -0.28 17.73
CA GLY A 238 16.95 0.09 19.15
C GLY A 238 15.84 1.09 19.46
N LYS A 239 15.61 1.39 20.76
CA LYS A 239 14.58 2.35 21.19
C LYS A 239 14.84 3.72 20.56
N ASP A 240 13.85 4.21 19.80
CA ASP A 240 13.66 5.61 19.40
C ASP A 240 14.70 6.28 18.49
N ASP A 241 15.43 5.53 17.67
CA ASP A 241 16.33 6.15 16.67
C ASP A 241 15.59 6.55 15.39
N THR A 242 14.70 7.54 15.51
CA THR A 242 13.99 8.16 14.38
C THR A 242 14.94 8.76 13.36
N GLN A 243 16.11 9.25 13.80
CA GLN A 243 17.15 9.79 12.92
C GLN A 243 17.75 8.70 12.03
N PHE A 244 18.11 7.55 12.59
CA PHE A 244 18.63 6.42 11.81
C PHE A 244 17.62 5.94 10.75
N VAL A 245 16.34 5.88 11.11
CA VAL A 245 15.27 5.49 10.18
C VAL A 245 15.12 6.51 9.05
N ALA A 246 15.14 7.81 9.38
CA ALA A 246 15.11 8.89 8.40
C ALA A 246 16.34 8.88 7.48
N ASP A 247 17.54 8.65 8.02
CA ASP A 247 18.78 8.55 7.26
C ASP A 247 18.77 7.34 6.31
N PHE A 248 18.27 6.19 6.79
CA PHE A 248 18.10 5.00 5.96
C PHE A 248 17.17 5.28 4.78
N ALA A 249 15.98 5.84 5.05
CA ALA A 249 15.01 6.16 4.00
C ALA A 249 15.57 7.22 3.03
N SER A 250 16.28 8.22 3.55
CA SER A 250 16.92 9.24 2.72
C SER A 250 17.93 8.64 1.74
N LYS A 251 18.75 7.70 2.21
CA LYS A 251 19.70 6.97 1.35
C LYS A 251 18.99 6.06 0.34
N LEU A 252 17.93 5.37 0.77
CA LEU A 252 17.17 4.45 -0.06
C LEU A 252 16.45 5.18 -1.21
N PHE A 253 15.68 6.23 -0.91
CA PHE A 253 14.93 6.96 -1.93
C PHE A 253 15.73 8.03 -2.66
N GLY A 254 16.84 8.50 -2.08
CA GLY A 254 17.57 9.67 -2.57
C GLY A 254 16.77 10.97 -2.42
N GLU A 255 16.01 11.12 -1.33
CA GLU A 255 15.26 12.34 -0.96
C GLU A 255 15.52 12.66 0.51
N SER A 256 15.21 13.87 0.97
CA SER A 256 15.26 14.20 2.38
C SER A 256 14.08 13.60 3.16
N PHE A 257 14.36 12.95 4.28
CA PHE A 257 13.38 12.59 5.31
C PHE A 257 13.79 13.26 6.62
N ASP A 258 12.84 13.94 7.28
CA ASP A 258 13.07 14.48 8.63
C ASP A 258 12.85 13.39 9.68
N SER A 259 13.54 13.47 10.82
CA SER A 259 13.30 12.55 11.94
C SER A 259 11.85 12.61 12.42
N ASN A 260 11.22 13.79 12.36
CA ASN A 260 9.82 13.98 12.67
C ASN A 260 8.89 13.31 11.66
N ASP A 261 9.36 12.95 10.46
CA ASP A 261 8.56 12.24 9.47
C ASP A 261 8.65 10.71 9.60
N THR A 262 9.36 10.23 10.62
CA THR A 262 9.35 8.83 11.04
C THR A 262 8.26 8.59 12.07
N ILE A 263 7.34 7.68 11.76
CA ILE A 263 6.23 7.28 12.64
C ILE A 263 6.52 5.88 13.16
N LEU A 264 6.92 5.80 14.43
CA LEU A 264 7.22 4.55 15.10
C LEU A 264 5.98 3.99 15.80
N GLY A 265 5.83 2.67 15.80
CA GLY A 265 4.85 2.01 16.65
C GLY A 265 5.33 1.91 18.09
N GLU A 266 4.47 2.25 19.05
CA GLU A 266 4.73 1.98 20.45
C GLU A 266 4.35 0.53 20.77
N THR A 267 5.33 -0.27 21.21
CA THR A 267 5.05 -1.59 21.77
C THR A 267 4.72 -1.42 23.23
N ILE A 268 3.45 -1.62 23.61
CA ILE A 268 3.06 -1.67 25.01
C ILE A 268 3.48 -3.06 25.54
N PRO A 269 4.45 -3.15 26.47
CA PRO A 269 4.82 -4.43 27.05
C PRO A 269 3.61 -5.01 27.77
N ILE A 270 3.35 -6.30 27.57
CA ILE A 270 2.32 -7.02 28.33
C ILE A 270 2.83 -7.11 29.77
N THR A 271 2.42 -6.17 30.62
CA THR A 271 3.02 -5.95 31.94
C THR A 271 2.69 -7.07 32.93
N LYS A 272 1.69 -7.91 32.63
CA LYS A 272 1.36 -9.15 33.33
C LYS A 272 0.62 -10.08 32.38
N LEU A 273 1.28 -11.17 31.95
CA LEU A 273 0.53 -12.41 31.73
C LEU A 273 0.03 -12.79 33.14
N ARG A 274 -1.28 -12.89 33.35
CA ARG A 274 -1.77 -13.50 34.60
C ARG A 274 -1.08 -14.87 34.69
N GLU A 275 -0.47 -15.19 35.83
CA GLU A 275 0.19 -16.50 36.08
C GLU A 275 -0.79 -17.68 36.06
N GLN A 276 -2.06 -17.41 35.81
CA GLN A 276 -3.10 -18.41 35.64
C GLN A 276 -2.92 -19.10 34.28
N SER A 277 -2.28 -20.27 34.33
CA SER A 277 -2.25 -21.21 33.22
C SER A 277 -3.52 -22.04 33.21
N LEU A 278 -4.11 -22.21 32.02
CA LEU A 278 -5.10 -23.26 31.79
C LEU A 278 -4.46 -24.63 32.03
N SER A 279 -5.17 -25.49 32.76
CA SER A 279 -4.76 -26.87 32.97
C SER A 279 -5.02 -27.73 31.72
N PRO A 280 -4.34 -28.88 31.55
CA PRO A 280 -4.64 -29.84 30.48
C PRO A 280 -6.12 -30.26 30.42
N ASP A 281 -6.79 -30.30 31.57
CA ASP A 281 -8.22 -30.61 31.66
C ASP A 281 -9.09 -29.49 31.04
N ASP A 282 -8.69 -28.23 31.20
CA ASP A 282 -9.37 -27.10 30.58
C ASP A 282 -9.25 -27.17 29.04
N TYR A 283 -8.10 -27.58 28.50
CA TYR A 283 -7.93 -27.82 27.06
C TYR A 283 -8.80 -28.96 26.54
N THR A 284 -8.89 -30.06 27.30
CA THR A 284 -9.74 -31.21 26.95
C THR A 284 -11.22 -30.80 26.98
N MET A 285 -11.61 -30.02 27.98
CA MET A 285 -12.94 -29.43 28.08
C MET A 285 -13.27 -28.52 26.90
N PHE A 286 -12.34 -27.63 26.48
CA PHE A 286 -12.55 -26.78 25.31
C PHE A 286 -12.67 -27.61 24.03
N HIS A 287 -11.84 -28.64 23.86
CA HIS A 287 -11.92 -29.55 22.72
C HIS A 287 -13.29 -30.24 22.66
N ASP A 288 -13.82 -30.74 23.78
CA ASP A 288 -15.13 -31.39 23.81
C ASP A 288 -16.29 -30.41 23.52
N ILE A 289 -16.18 -29.16 23.97
CA ILE A 289 -17.21 -28.15 23.68
C ILE A 289 -17.15 -27.72 22.20
N ILE A 290 -15.96 -27.53 21.63
CA ILE A 290 -15.78 -27.01 20.26
C ILE A 290 -15.99 -28.11 19.21
N VAL A 291 -15.49 -29.31 19.46
CA VAL A 291 -15.45 -30.42 18.49
C VAL A 291 -16.60 -31.39 18.69
N ASN A 292 -16.95 -31.68 19.94
CA ASN A 292 -17.96 -32.68 20.29
C ASN A 292 -19.31 -32.09 20.70
N ASP A 293 -19.50 -30.77 20.55
CA ASP A 293 -20.72 -29.99 20.84
C ASP A 293 -21.27 -30.23 22.26
N ALA A 294 -20.37 -30.49 23.21
CA ALA A 294 -20.74 -30.74 24.60
C ALA A 294 -21.29 -29.45 25.26
N PRO A 295 -22.24 -29.55 26.21
CA PRO A 295 -22.78 -28.39 26.91
C PRO A 295 -21.66 -27.61 27.63
N GLY A 296 -21.41 -26.40 27.14
CA GLY A 296 -20.26 -25.56 27.50
C GLY A 296 -20.49 -24.30 28.35
N PRO A 297 -21.68 -23.66 28.44
CA PRO A 297 -21.78 -22.31 29.02
C PRO A 297 -21.28 -22.17 30.46
N GLU A 298 -21.69 -23.05 31.37
CA GLU A 298 -21.26 -23.02 32.78
C GLU A 298 -19.78 -23.40 32.94
N LYS A 299 -19.30 -24.33 32.12
CA LYS A 299 -17.93 -24.83 32.13
C LYS A 299 -16.94 -23.76 31.63
N LEU A 300 -17.31 -23.04 30.57
CA LEU A 300 -16.57 -21.90 30.04
C LEU A 300 -16.55 -20.72 31.04
N ALA A 301 -17.68 -20.42 31.69
CA ALA A 301 -17.75 -19.36 32.70
C ALA A 301 -16.80 -19.64 33.89
N LYS A 302 -16.78 -20.89 34.39
CA LYS A 302 -15.84 -21.30 35.45
C LYS A 302 -14.37 -21.25 35.02
N ALA A 303 -14.06 -21.57 33.78
CA ALA A 303 -12.69 -21.46 33.26
C ALA A 303 -12.28 -19.98 33.09
N ALA A 304 -13.21 -19.11 32.69
CA ALA A 304 -12.98 -17.68 32.56
C ALA A 304 -12.78 -16.98 33.92
N GLU A 305 -13.44 -17.44 34.99
CA GLU A 305 -13.21 -16.93 36.36
C GLU A 305 -11.80 -17.27 36.91
N ARG A 306 -11.14 -18.29 36.34
CA ARG A 306 -9.76 -18.68 36.68
C ARG A 306 -8.72 -17.97 35.82
N LEU A 307 -9.12 -17.13 34.86
CA LEU A 307 -8.26 -16.39 33.94
C LEU A 307 -8.42 -14.89 34.17
#